data_AF-A0A960TP03-F1
#
_entry.id   AF-A0A960TP03-F1
#
_cell.length_a   1.000
_cell.length_b   1.000
_cell.length_c   1.000
_cell.angle_alpha   90.00
_cell.angle_beta   90.00
_cell.angle_gamma   90.00
#
_symmetry.space_group_name_H-M   'P 1'
#
loop_
_entity.id
_entity.type
_entity.pdbx_description
1 polymer ?
#
loop_
_entity_poly.entity_id
_entity_poly.type
_entity_poly.pdbx_seq_one_letter_code
_entity_poly.pdbx_strand_id
1 'polypeptide(L)'
;MFKDATPLERYPWIKGHTDALIRDIRKDLKQDHLKKDTAFLKKYFPGKVPNKLTQEELAAVYGAVLAEGDEALWDFAAERWLLKHTDIYNLFEHELKKVSEDFSSLTELDKAAAEKLMEESVARFGAVNTLLFAVLNSVVFPKSVYEKLSALAEVKEEVEESDSSDSLERKYEQQIKRLEERYEKKLAGMERKYLADTAALKKQISTLQRKLSHEPTSV
;
A
#
# COMPACT_ATOMS: atom_id res chain seq x y z
N MET A 1 7.53 -11.72 15.01
CA MET A 1 6.48 -11.88 16.05
C MET A 1 5.15 -12.43 15.51
N PHE A 2 4.61 -11.95 14.37
CA PHE A 2 3.24 -12.26 13.95
C PHE A 2 3.04 -13.31 12.85
N LYS A 3 4.06 -14.10 12.50
CA LYS A 3 3.98 -15.04 11.36
C LYS A 3 2.75 -15.95 11.41
N ASP A 4 2.38 -16.38 12.62
CA ASP A 4 1.24 -17.27 12.87
C ASP A 4 0.19 -16.64 13.80
N ALA A 5 0.22 -15.31 13.98
CA ALA A 5 -0.66 -14.63 14.93
C ALA A 5 -2.06 -14.39 14.36
N THR A 6 -3.06 -14.74 15.14
CA THR A 6 -4.47 -14.51 14.81
C THR A 6 -4.80 -13.03 14.84
N PRO A 7 -5.89 -12.59 14.17
CA PRO A 7 -6.34 -11.21 14.27
C PRO A 7 -6.58 -10.73 15.71
N LEU A 8 -7.04 -11.62 16.60
CA LEU A 8 -7.23 -11.34 18.03
C LEU A 8 -5.92 -10.95 18.73
N GLU A 9 -4.82 -11.62 18.40
CA GLU A 9 -3.51 -11.35 18.98
C GLU A 9 -2.87 -10.08 18.40
N ARG A 10 -3.26 -9.72 17.17
CA ARG A 10 -2.78 -8.54 16.44
C ARG A 10 -3.54 -7.27 16.78
N TYR A 11 -4.85 -7.34 17.00
CA TYR A 11 -5.71 -6.16 17.26
C TYR A 11 -5.19 -5.22 18.36
N PRO A 12 -4.70 -5.71 19.52
CA PRO A 12 -4.25 -4.83 20.60
C PRO A 12 -3.19 -3.80 20.16
N TRP A 13 -2.38 -4.14 19.16
CA TRP A 13 -1.31 -3.28 18.64
C TRP A 13 -1.80 -2.11 17.78
N ILE A 14 -3.02 -2.20 17.25
CA ILE A 14 -3.60 -1.15 16.39
C ILE A 14 -4.90 -0.56 16.96
N LYS A 15 -5.32 -1.01 18.14
CA LYS A 15 -6.57 -0.59 18.78
C LYS A 15 -6.68 0.95 18.87
N GLY A 16 -5.61 1.62 19.30
CA GLY A 16 -5.55 3.09 19.37
C GLY A 16 -5.72 3.78 18.02
N HIS A 17 -5.29 3.14 16.94
CA HIS A 17 -5.26 3.72 15.59
C HIS A 17 -6.34 3.15 14.66
N THR A 18 -7.38 2.54 15.22
CA THR A 18 -8.47 1.97 14.44
C THR A 18 -9.22 3.05 13.66
N ASP A 19 -9.40 4.26 14.22
CA ASP A 19 -10.02 5.35 13.47
C ASP A 19 -9.26 5.67 12.18
N ALA A 20 -7.93 5.75 12.24
CA ALA A 20 -7.09 6.02 11.08
C ALA A 20 -7.25 4.94 10.00
N LEU A 21 -7.23 3.65 10.41
CA LEU A 21 -7.50 2.53 9.51
C LEU A 21 -8.86 2.67 8.82
N ILE A 22 -9.93 2.87 9.61
CA ILE A 22 -11.30 2.95 9.10
C ILE A 22 -11.50 4.18 8.22
N ARG A 23 -10.88 5.31 8.56
CA ARG A 23 -10.91 6.54 7.77
C ARG A 23 -10.38 6.29 6.35
N ASP A 24 -9.26 5.60 6.26
CA ASP A 24 -8.62 5.30 4.98
C ASP A 24 -9.49 4.39 4.12
N ILE A 25 -10.14 3.37 4.68
CA ILE A 25 -10.97 2.41 3.93
C ILE A 25 -12.47 2.75 3.90
N ARG A 26 -12.87 3.92 4.44
CA ARG A 26 -14.28 4.33 4.62
C ARG A 26 -15.14 4.16 3.36
N LYS A 27 -14.60 4.57 2.21
CA LYS A 27 -15.32 4.49 0.93
C LYS A 27 -15.61 3.04 0.57
N ASP A 28 -14.63 2.16 0.72
CA ASP A 28 -14.73 0.73 0.41
C ASP A 28 -15.69 0.02 1.38
N LEU A 29 -15.66 0.38 2.67
CA LEU A 29 -16.65 -0.10 3.63
C LEU A 29 -18.08 0.24 3.22
N LYS A 30 -18.33 1.48 2.80
CA LYS A 30 -19.66 1.94 2.40
C LYS A 30 -20.12 1.40 1.05
N GLN A 31 -19.20 1.24 0.10
CA GLN A 31 -19.54 0.94 -1.29
C GLN A 31 -19.40 -0.53 -1.66
N ASP A 32 -18.61 -1.29 -0.89
CA ASP A 32 -18.34 -2.71 -1.13
C ASP A 32 -18.92 -3.54 0.01
N HIS A 33 -18.34 -3.45 1.22
CA HIS A 33 -18.70 -4.31 2.35
C HIS A 33 -20.17 -4.16 2.75
N LEU A 34 -20.62 -2.96 3.16
CA LEU A 34 -22.00 -2.73 3.63
C LEU A 34 -23.07 -2.89 2.55
N LYS A 35 -22.70 -2.79 1.27
CA LYS A 35 -23.65 -3.05 0.17
C LYS A 35 -23.86 -4.54 -0.07
N LYS A 36 -22.80 -5.33 0.07
CA LYS A 36 -22.84 -6.78 -0.13
C LYS A 36 -23.38 -7.50 1.12
N ASP A 37 -22.92 -7.10 2.29
CA ASP A 37 -23.37 -7.66 3.57
C ASP A 37 -24.50 -6.83 4.19
N THR A 38 -25.70 -7.06 3.67
CA THR A 38 -26.92 -6.43 4.20
C THR A 38 -27.29 -6.94 5.60
N ALA A 39 -26.82 -8.12 6.00
CA ALA A 39 -27.06 -8.67 7.33
C ALA A 39 -26.22 -7.92 8.37
N PHE A 40 -24.94 -7.68 8.09
CA PHE A 40 -24.06 -6.84 8.89
C PHE A 40 -24.62 -5.42 9.03
N LEU A 41 -25.06 -4.81 7.91
CA LEU A 41 -25.66 -3.48 7.94
C LEU A 41 -26.89 -3.42 8.87
N LYS A 42 -27.79 -4.40 8.78
CA LYS A 42 -28.99 -4.46 9.64
C LYS A 42 -28.66 -4.70 11.10
N LYS A 43 -27.66 -5.54 11.38
CA LYS A 43 -27.23 -5.90 12.74
C LYS A 43 -26.60 -4.71 13.47
N TYR A 44 -25.67 -4.02 12.82
CA TYR A 44 -24.85 -2.99 13.47
C TYR A 44 -25.29 -1.54 13.17
N PHE A 45 -26.06 -1.32 12.11
CA PHE A 45 -26.54 0.02 11.71
C PHE A 45 -28.04 0.02 11.38
N PRO A 46 -28.92 -0.32 12.34
CA PRO A 46 -30.35 -0.48 12.07
C PRO A 46 -30.97 0.83 11.55
N GLY A 47 -31.68 0.72 10.41
CA GLY A 47 -32.37 1.84 9.78
C GLY A 47 -31.47 2.88 9.09
N LYS A 48 -30.15 2.67 9.04
CA LYS A 48 -29.21 3.61 8.41
C LYS A 48 -28.86 3.18 6.99
N VAL A 49 -28.54 4.18 6.17
CA VAL A 49 -28.07 4.00 4.79
C VAL A 49 -26.54 4.16 4.79
N PRO A 50 -25.76 3.28 4.12
CA PRO A 50 -24.29 3.31 4.19
C PRO A 50 -23.67 4.68 3.92
N ASN A 51 -24.20 5.42 2.94
CA ASN A 51 -23.69 6.74 2.58
C ASN A 51 -23.81 7.77 3.71
N LYS A 52 -24.81 7.64 4.59
CA LYS A 52 -25.08 8.56 5.71
C LYS A 52 -24.27 8.26 6.98
N LEU A 53 -23.54 7.13 7.03
CA LEU A 53 -22.76 6.76 8.21
C LEU A 53 -21.59 7.73 8.42
N THR A 54 -21.40 8.19 9.64
CA THR A 54 -20.29 9.09 10.00
C THR A 54 -18.97 8.32 10.10
N GLN A 55 -17.87 9.04 10.32
CA GLN A 55 -16.58 8.39 10.53
C GLN A 55 -16.58 7.68 11.89
N GLU A 56 -17.07 8.34 12.92
CA GLU A 56 -17.10 7.85 14.31
C GLU A 56 -17.96 6.59 14.43
N GLU A 57 -19.11 6.55 13.75
CA GLU A 57 -19.99 5.38 13.72
C GLU A 57 -19.33 4.17 13.08
N LEU A 58 -18.60 4.38 11.99
CA LEU A 58 -17.86 3.31 11.32
C LEU A 58 -16.69 2.86 12.19
N ALA A 59 -15.91 3.78 12.72
CA ALA A 59 -14.76 3.45 13.57
C ALA A 59 -15.17 2.66 14.81
N ALA A 60 -16.27 3.04 15.47
CA ALA A 60 -16.78 2.34 16.65
C ALA A 60 -17.23 0.91 16.35
N VAL A 61 -18.06 0.72 15.31
CA VAL A 61 -18.58 -0.61 14.97
C VAL A 61 -17.48 -1.51 14.41
N TYR A 62 -16.73 -1.04 13.42
CA TYR A 62 -15.69 -1.85 12.80
C TYR A 62 -14.54 -2.13 13.78
N GLY A 63 -14.21 -1.19 14.66
CA GLY A 63 -13.26 -1.46 15.73
C GLY A 63 -13.72 -2.54 16.69
N ALA A 64 -15.00 -2.55 17.08
CA ALA A 64 -15.54 -3.62 17.93
C ALA A 64 -15.49 -4.99 17.22
N VAL A 65 -15.86 -5.06 15.94
CA VAL A 65 -15.83 -6.33 15.19
C VAL A 65 -14.39 -6.80 14.93
N LEU A 66 -13.48 -5.90 14.60
CA LEU A 66 -12.05 -6.25 14.46
C LEU A 66 -11.46 -6.73 15.80
N ALA A 67 -11.93 -6.17 16.93
CA ALA A 67 -11.55 -6.63 18.27
C ALA A 67 -12.08 -8.02 18.61
N GLU A 68 -13.20 -8.44 18.01
CA GLU A 68 -13.73 -9.81 18.09
C GLU A 68 -12.94 -10.80 17.23
N GLY A 69 -12.04 -10.31 16.37
CA GLY A 69 -11.15 -11.15 15.57
C GLY A 69 -11.79 -11.71 14.30
N ASP A 70 -12.77 -11.02 13.72
CA ASP A 70 -13.39 -11.42 12.46
C ASP A 70 -12.36 -11.46 11.32
N GLU A 71 -11.91 -12.67 10.96
CA GLU A 71 -10.86 -12.89 9.94
C GLU A 71 -11.23 -12.28 8.59
N ALA A 72 -12.47 -12.45 8.14
CA ALA A 72 -12.92 -11.97 6.84
C ALA A 72 -12.88 -10.43 6.77
N LEU A 73 -13.27 -9.77 7.85
CA LEU A 73 -13.21 -8.32 7.94
C LEU A 73 -11.77 -7.82 8.08
N TRP A 74 -10.92 -8.55 8.80
CA TRP A 74 -9.50 -8.26 8.92
C TRP A 74 -8.78 -8.31 7.57
N ASP A 75 -8.99 -9.37 6.80
CA ASP A 75 -8.43 -9.52 5.46
C ASP A 75 -8.95 -8.42 4.53
N PHE A 76 -10.26 -8.14 4.57
CA PHE A 76 -10.84 -7.03 3.83
C PHE A 76 -10.17 -5.70 4.17
N ALA A 77 -10.00 -5.40 5.46
CA ALA A 77 -9.39 -4.16 5.91
C ALA A 77 -7.92 -4.07 5.50
N ALA A 78 -7.16 -5.16 5.65
CA ALA A 78 -5.76 -5.25 5.25
C ALA A 78 -5.59 -5.01 3.75
N GLU A 79 -6.35 -5.71 2.90
CA GLU A 79 -6.29 -5.57 1.45
C GLU A 79 -6.67 -4.16 1.00
N ARG A 80 -7.79 -3.61 1.49
CA ARG A 80 -8.28 -2.29 1.07
C ARG A 80 -7.36 -1.17 1.54
N TRP A 81 -6.77 -1.31 2.71
CA TRP A 81 -5.77 -0.37 3.21
C TRP A 81 -4.49 -0.45 2.38
N LEU A 82 -3.99 -1.67 2.12
CA LEU A 82 -2.77 -1.89 1.31
C LEU A 82 -2.88 -1.30 -0.10
N LEU A 83 -4.03 -1.41 -0.75
CA LEU A 83 -4.26 -0.83 -2.09
C LEU A 83 -4.10 0.69 -2.13
N LYS A 84 -4.31 1.38 -1.00
CA LYS A 84 -4.12 2.83 -0.87
C LYS A 84 -2.72 3.22 -0.44
N HIS A 85 -1.98 2.27 0.12
CA HIS A 85 -0.65 2.44 0.69
C HIS A 85 0.36 1.50 0.01
N THR A 86 0.28 1.35 -1.31
CA THR A 86 1.16 0.43 -2.07
C THR A 86 2.65 0.82 -1.98
N ASP A 87 2.95 2.09 -1.74
CA ASP A 87 4.32 2.56 -1.59
C ASP A 87 5.04 1.99 -0.35
N ILE A 88 4.32 1.77 0.77
CA ILE A 88 4.94 1.14 1.94
C ILE A 88 5.23 -0.33 1.65
N TYR A 89 4.35 -1.02 0.94
CA TYR A 89 4.61 -2.38 0.48
C TYR A 89 5.87 -2.46 -0.38
N ASN A 90 6.02 -1.55 -1.35
CA ASN A 90 7.18 -1.53 -2.24
C ASN A 90 8.49 -1.31 -1.45
N LEU A 91 8.49 -0.46 -0.41
CA LEU A 91 9.64 -0.30 0.47
C LEU A 91 9.98 -1.62 1.17
N PHE A 92 9.00 -2.24 1.82
CA PHE A 92 9.22 -3.49 2.56
C PHE A 92 9.66 -4.62 1.62
N GLU A 93 8.99 -4.82 0.49
CA GLU A 93 9.38 -5.81 -0.50
C GLU A 93 10.84 -5.59 -0.96
N HIS A 94 11.22 -4.36 -1.27
CA HIS A 94 12.58 -4.03 -1.71
C HIS A 94 13.63 -4.31 -0.63
N GLU A 95 13.40 -3.88 0.61
CA GLU A 95 14.36 -4.09 1.70
C GLU A 95 14.41 -5.56 2.13
N LEU A 96 13.28 -6.26 2.18
CA LEU A 96 13.23 -7.68 2.53
C LEU A 96 13.92 -8.56 1.49
N LYS A 97 13.80 -8.23 0.20
CA LYS A 97 14.54 -8.91 -0.88
C LYS A 97 16.07 -8.79 -0.77
N LYS A 98 16.58 -7.75 -0.08
CA LYS A 98 18.03 -7.65 0.20
C LYS A 98 18.49 -8.61 1.29
N VAL A 99 17.56 -9.06 2.14
CA VAL A 99 17.84 -9.97 3.26
C VAL A 99 17.68 -11.43 2.84
N SER A 100 16.62 -11.75 2.09
CA SER A 100 16.35 -13.08 1.55
C SER A 100 15.65 -13.01 0.20
N GLU A 101 16.08 -13.82 -0.77
CA GLU A 101 15.39 -13.97 -2.07
C GLU A 101 13.96 -14.51 -1.90
N ASP A 102 13.76 -15.40 -0.92
CA ASP A 102 12.44 -15.85 -0.47
C ASP A 102 12.13 -15.29 0.92
N PHE A 103 11.69 -14.03 0.96
CA PHE A 103 11.33 -13.36 2.21
C PHE A 103 10.02 -13.88 2.83
N SER A 104 9.23 -14.68 2.09
CA SER A 104 8.01 -15.32 2.63
C SER A 104 8.34 -16.42 3.64
N SER A 105 9.53 -17.01 3.52
CA SER A 105 10.03 -18.03 4.45
C SER A 105 10.55 -17.45 5.79
N LEU A 106 10.79 -16.14 5.88
CA LEU A 106 11.34 -15.52 7.08
C LEU A 106 10.41 -15.69 8.29
N THR A 107 10.98 -16.06 9.43
CA THR A 107 10.26 -16.21 10.71
C THR A 107 10.44 -14.99 11.60
N GLU A 108 11.61 -14.39 11.52
CA GLU A 108 11.98 -13.17 12.24
C GLU A 108 13.08 -12.44 11.48
N LEU A 109 13.02 -11.11 11.45
CA LEU A 109 14.09 -10.28 10.92
C LEU A 109 15.17 -10.07 11.98
N ASP A 110 16.43 -10.02 11.52
CA ASP A 110 17.52 -9.55 12.37
C ASP A 110 17.20 -8.16 12.94
N LYS A 111 17.56 -7.93 14.19
CA LYS A 111 17.21 -6.72 14.93
C LYS A 111 17.72 -5.45 14.24
N ALA A 112 18.95 -5.45 13.72
CA ALA A 112 19.51 -4.27 13.07
C ALA A 112 18.82 -3.98 11.74
N ALA A 113 18.50 -5.02 10.97
CA ALA A 113 17.73 -4.89 9.72
C ALA A 113 16.29 -4.41 10.00
N ALA A 114 15.64 -4.95 11.03
CA ALA A 114 14.29 -4.59 11.44
C ALA A 114 14.21 -3.14 11.91
N GLU A 115 15.17 -2.68 12.73
CA GLU A 115 15.23 -1.29 13.21
C GLU A 115 15.44 -0.32 12.05
N LYS A 116 16.37 -0.62 11.14
CA LYS A 116 16.61 0.21 9.95
C LYS A 116 15.37 0.31 9.06
N LEU A 117 14.71 -0.81 8.78
CA LEU A 117 13.50 -0.84 7.96
C LEU A 117 12.36 -0.05 8.63
N MET A 118 12.17 -0.22 9.93
CA MET A 118 11.18 0.52 10.71
C MET A 118 11.48 2.02 10.70
N GLU A 119 12.72 2.45 10.94
CA GLU A 119 13.09 3.87 10.91
C GLU A 119 12.91 4.50 9.53
N GLU A 120 13.32 3.81 8.47
CA GLU A 120 13.13 4.27 7.09
C GLU A 120 11.65 4.37 6.71
N SER A 121 10.84 3.42 7.15
CA SER A 121 9.39 3.44 6.93
C SER A 121 8.72 4.59 7.70
N VAL A 122 9.04 4.75 8.99
CA VAL A 122 8.49 5.82 9.83
C VAL A 122 8.85 7.20 9.28
N ALA A 123 10.08 7.37 8.78
CA ALA A 123 10.52 8.63 8.18
C ALA A 123 9.76 8.99 6.91
N ARG A 124 9.35 7.99 6.10
CA ARG A 124 8.68 8.20 4.81
C ARG A 124 7.17 8.23 4.89
N PHE A 125 6.57 7.40 5.74
CA PHE A 125 5.13 7.13 5.75
C PHE A 125 4.45 7.50 7.07
N GLY A 126 5.23 7.79 8.11
CA GLY A 126 4.73 8.08 9.45
C GLY A 126 4.53 6.82 10.29
N ALA A 127 4.63 6.99 11.61
CA ALA A 127 4.63 5.87 12.56
C ALA A 127 3.32 5.07 12.54
N VAL A 128 2.18 5.74 12.46
CA VAL A 128 0.85 5.10 12.41
C VAL A 128 0.73 4.20 11.18
N ASN A 129 1.06 4.70 9.99
CA ASN A 129 0.97 3.90 8.76
C ASN A 129 1.96 2.73 8.77
N THR A 130 3.17 2.94 9.29
CA THR A 130 4.14 1.85 9.46
C THR A 130 3.64 0.78 10.41
N LEU A 131 3.01 1.18 11.53
CA LEU A 131 2.42 0.26 12.50
C LEU A 131 1.25 -0.53 11.90
N LEU A 132 0.31 0.17 11.26
CA LEU A 132 -0.83 -0.46 10.58
C LEU A 132 -0.36 -1.46 9.53
N PHE A 133 0.58 -1.08 8.67
CA PHE A 133 1.14 -1.98 7.66
C PHE A 133 1.78 -3.22 8.31
N ALA A 134 2.63 -3.01 9.31
CA ALA A 134 3.39 -4.08 9.94
C ALA A 134 2.49 -5.08 10.68
N VAL A 135 1.38 -4.62 11.26
CA VAL A 135 0.43 -5.49 11.97
C VAL A 135 -0.54 -6.17 11.00
N LEU A 136 -1.13 -5.43 10.06
CA LEU A 136 -2.09 -5.98 9.09
C LEU A 136 -1.46 -7.06 8.20
N ASN A 137 -0.21 -6.85 7.78
CA ASN A 137 0.51 -7.77 6.89
C ASN A 137 1.44 -8.74 7.64
N SER A 138 1.31 -8.84 8.97
CA SER A 138 2.06 -9.78 9.81
C SER A 138 3.57 -9.75 9.58
N VAL A 139 4.15 -8.56 9.50
CA VAL A 139 5.60 -8.40 9.31
C VAL A 139 6.34 -9.10 10.46
N VAL A 140 7.42 -9.80 10.12
CA VAL A 140 8.17 -10.60 11.09
C VAL A 140 9.20 -9.79 11.88
N PHE A 141 8.82 -8.61 12.37
CA PHE A 141 9.69 -7.84 13.26
C PHE A 141 9.85 -8.51 14.64
N PRO A 142 10.99 -8.29 15.31
CA PRO A 142 11.15 -8.58 16.73
C PRO A 142 10.19 -7.76 17.58
N LYS A 143 9.76 -8.31 18.72
CA LYS A 143 8.82 -7.65 19.64
C LYS A 143 9.31 -6.26 20.08
N SER A 144 10.60 -6.10 20.35
CA SER A 144 11.18 -4.82 20.76
C SER A 144 11.03 -3.72 19.70
N VAL A 145 11.02 -4.09 18.42
CA VAL A 145 10.83 -3.14 17.30
C VAL A 145 9.36 -2.72 17.23
N TYR A 146 8.43 -3.65 17.46
CA TYR A 146 7.00 -3.31 17.57
C TYR A 146 6.70 -2.41 18.75
N GLU A 147 7.28 -2.65 19.92
CA GLU A 147 7.11 -1.79 21.11
C GLU A 147 7.62 -0.37 20.84
N LYS A 148 8.80 -0.23 20.22
CA LYS A 148 9.34 1.08 19.80
C LYS A 148 8.42 1.78 18.79
N LEU A 149 7.91 1.03 17.82
CA LEU A 149 7.02 1.56 16.79
C LEU A 149 5.66 2.00 17.38
N SER A 150 5.10 1.23 18.31
CA SER A 150 3.87 1.56 19.02
C SER A 150 4.03 2.87 19.80
N ALA A 151 5.12 3.01 20.55
CA ALA A 151 5.39 4.24 21.29
C ALA A 151 5.54 5.47 20.36
N LEU A 152 6.17 5.31 19.20
CA LEU A 152 6.27 6.39 18.20
C LEU A 152 4.93 6.77 17.57
N ALA A 153 3.99 5.82 17.46
CA ALA A 153 2.66 6.06 16.94
C ALA A 153 1.76 6.80 17.94
N GLU A 154 1.89 6.51 19.24
CA GLU A 154 1.17 7.20 20.32
C GLU A 154 1.63 8.67 20.48
N VAL A 155 2.93 8.94 20.44
CA VAL A 155 3.49 10.29 20.67
C VAL A 155 3.13 11.28 19.55
N LYS A 156 2.83 10.82 18.33
CA LYS A 156 2.53 11.70 17.18
C LYS A 156 1.06 12.08 17.04
N GLU A 157 0.13 11.36 17.65
CA GLU A 157 -1.29 11.74 17.66
C GLU A 157 -1.54 13.06 18.42
N GLU A 158 -0.69 13.41 19.39
CA GLU A 158 -0.78 14.69 20.14
C GLU A 158 -0.28 15.92 19.34
N VAL A 159 0.48 15.74 18.25
CA VAL A 159 1.10 16.85 17.49
C VAL A 159 0.38 17.14 16.17
N GLU A 160 -0.41 16.21 15.63
CA GLU A 160 -1.11 16.39 14.35
C GLU A 160 -2.32 17.36 14.40
N GLU A 161 -2.74 17.84 15.58
CA GLU A 161 -3.71 18.95 15.69
C GLU A 161 -3.13 20.33 15.35
N SER A 162 -1.81 20.51 15.15
CA SER A 162 -1.19 21.83 14.91
C SER A 162 -0.49 22.07 13.56
N ASP A 163 -0.17 21.06 12.75
CA ASP A 163 0.67 21.23 11.53
C ASP A 163 -0.06 20.86 10.22
N SER A 164 -1.05 21.66 9.83
CA SER A 164 -1.94 21.36 8.69
C SER A 164 -1.61 22.04 7.35
N SER A 165 -0.44 22.68 7.17
CA SER A 165 -0.09 23.33 5.89
C SER A 165 1.25 22.84 5.30
N ASP A 166 2.34 22.95 6.04
CA ASP A 166 3.69 22.62 5.53
C ASP A 166 3.90 21.12 5.29
N SER A 167 3.22 20.28 6.09
CA SER A 167 3.29 18.81 5.96
C SER A 167 2.54 18.32 4.72
N LEU A 168 1.49 19.04 4.31
CA LEU A 168 0.69 18.74 3.13
C LEU A 168 1.43 19.16 1.86
N GLU A 169 2.07 20.31 1.89
CA GLU A 169 2.87 20.86 0.77
C GLU A 169 4.06 19.95 0.43
N ARG A 170 4.79 19.47 1.45
CA ARG A 170 5.88 18.49 1.24
C ARG A 170 5.39 17.15 0.69
N LYS A 171 4.20 16.70 1.10
CA LYS A 171 3.58 15.48 0.54
C LYS A 171 3.21 15.68 -0.93
N TYR A 172 2.66 16.83 -1.29
CA TYR A 172 2.33 17.16 -2.67
C TYR A 172 3.57 17.35 -3.54
N GLU A 173 4.61 18.02 -3.05
CA GLU A 173 5.89 18.17 -3.77
C GLU A 173 6.53 16.81 -4.07
N GLN A 174 6.53 15.88 -3.10
CA GLN A 174 7.04 14.53 -3.33
C GLN A 174 6.19 13.75 -4.33
N GLN A 175 4.87 13.91 -4.33
CA GLN A 175 3.99 13.29 -5.31
C GLN A 175 4.23 13.84 -6.72
N ILE A 176 4.39 15.16 -6.86
CA ILE A 176 4.70 15.82 -8.14
C ILE A 176 6.03 15.30 -8.68
N LYS A 177 7.09 15.33 -7.86
CA LYS A 177 8.42 14.87 -8.27
C LYS A 177 8.43 13.40 -8.71
N ARG A 178 7.71 12.53 -8.00
CA ARG A 178 7.55 11.11 -8.40
C ARG A 178 6.77 10.95 -9.69
N LEU A 179 5.78 11.82 -9.94
CA LEU A 179 5.01 11.82 -11.18
C LEU A 179 5.90 12.24 -12.35
N GLU A 180 6.70 13.28 -12.17
CA GLU A 180 7.69 13.77 -13.13
C GLU A 180 8.69 12.68 -13.49
N GLU A 181 9.31 12.01 -12.51
CA GLU A 181 10.24 10.91 -12.74
C GLU A 181 9.61 9.73 -13.53
N ARG A 182 8.33 9.41 -13.27
CA ARG A 182 7.58 8.39 -14.03
C ARG A 182 7.35 8.82 -15.47
N TYR A 183 6.96 10.07 -15.70
CA TYR A 183 6.72 10.60 -17.04
C TYR A 183 8.01 10.72 -17.85
N GLU A 184 9.11 11.16 -17.23
CA GLU A 184 10.44 11.21 -17.87
C GLU A 184 10.91 9.82 -18.31
N LYS A 185 10.80 8.80 -17.43
CA LYS A 185 11.13 7.42 -17.82
C LYS A 185 10.26 6.91 -18.96
N LYS A 186 8.97 7.25 -18.97
CA LYS A 186 8.04 6.86 -20.04
C LYS A 186 8.38 7.54 -21.36
N LEU A 187 8.70 8.83 -21.33
CA LEU A 187 9.17 9.60 -22.50
C LEU A 187 10.45 9.00 -23.08
N ALA A 188 11.47 8.77 -22.25
CA ALA A 188 12.73 8.18 -22.68
C ALA A 188 12.54 6.76 -23.26
N GLY A 189 11.64 5.96 -22.67
CA GLY A 189 11.29 4.64 -23.20
C GLY A 189 10.57 4.71 -24.56
N MET A 190 9.67 5.68 -24.72
CA MET A 190 8.93 5.89 -25.97
C MET A 190 9.84 6.38 -27.09
N GLU A 191 10.79 7.29 -26.79
CA GLU A 191 11.81 7.74 -27.74
C GLU A 191 12.70 6.59 -28.22
N ARG A 192 13.20 5.76 -27.30
CA ARG A 192 14.00 4.58 -27.66
C ARG A 192 13.24 3.60 -28.55
N LYS A 193 11.96 3.36 -28.23
CA LYS A 193 11.10 2.49 -29.04
C LYS A 193 10.87 3.07 -30.43
N TYR A 194 10.58 4.36 -30.53
CA TYR A 194 10.41 5.04 -31.81
C TYR A 194 11.67 4.96 -32.69
N LEU A 195 12.86 5.14 -32.10
CA LEU A 195 14.14 5.00 -32.82
C LEU A 195 14.38 3.56 -33.29
N ALA A 196 14.05 2.56 -32.48
CA ALA A 196 14.18 1.16 -32.85
C ALA A 196 13.21 0.77 -33.99
N ASP A 197 11.95 1.17 -33.88
CA ASP A 197 10.91 0.88 -34.87
C ASP A 197 11.21 1.56 -36.21
N THR A 198 11.68 2.82 -36.19
CA THR A 198 12.09 3.52 -37.41
C THR A 198 13.31 2.88 -38.08
N ALA A 199 14.28 2.37 -37.31
CA ALA A 199 15.42 1.64 -37.85
C ALA A 199 15.00 0.28 -38.47
N ALA A 200 14.10 -0.44 -37.81
CA ALA A 200 13.56 -1.70 -38.32
C ALA A 200 12.75 -1.50 -39.61
N LEU A 201 11.89 -0.48 -39.66
CA LEU A 201 11.12 -0.11 -40.86
C LEU A 201 12.04 0.29 -42.02
N LYS A 202 13.08 1.09 -41.78
CA LYS A 202 14.07 1.43 -42.83
C LYS A 202 14.75 0.18 -43.39
N LYS A 203 15.10 -0.79 -42.54
CA LYS A 203 15.69 -2.07 -42.96
C LYS A 203 14.71 -2.91 -43.79
N GLN A 204 13.44 -2.96 -43.39
CA GLN A 204 12.38 -3.64 -44.15
C GLN A 204 12.17 -2.98 -45.51
N ILE A 205 12.09 -1.65 -45.57
CA ILE A 205 11.97 -0.90 -46.83
C ILE A 205 13.14 -1.20 -47.75
N SER A 206 14.39 -1.15 -47.26
CA SER A 206 15.57 -1.50 -48.06
C SER A 206 15.55 -2.94 -48.57
N THR A 207 15.07 -3.88 -47.75
CA THR A 207 14.93 -5.30 -48.12
C THR A 207 13.86 -5.48 -49.20
N LEU A 208 12.72 -4.80 -49.07
CA LEU A 208 11.64 -4.83 -50.06
C LEU A 208 12.06 -4.18 -51.37
N GLN A 209 12.76 -3.05 -51.32
CA GLN A 209 13.34 -2.39 -52.50
C GLN A 209 14.35 -3.28 -53.24
N ARG A 210 15.18 -4.05 -52.50
CA ARG A 210 16.09 -5.05 -53.10
C ARG A 210 15.34 -6.21 -53.74
N LYS A 211 14.23 -6.66 -53.15
CA LYS A 211 13.40 -7.72 -53.73
C LYS A 211 12.69 -7.26 -55.00
N LEU A 212 12.14 -6.04 -54.99
CA LEU A 212 11.50 -5.40 -56.16
C LEU A 212 12.48 -5.13 -57.32
N SER A 213 13.77 -4.90 -57.03
CA SER A 213 14.80 -4.73 -58.05
C SER A 213 15.41 -6.04 -58.56
N HIS A 214 15.11 -7.18 -57.91
CA HIS A 214 15.58 -8.52 -58.28
C HIS A 214 14.47 -9.44 -58.79
N GLU A 215 13.25 -8.95 -58.98
CA GLU A 215 12.24 -9.70 -59.74
C GLU A 215 12.68 -9.76 -61.21
N PRO A 216 12.99 -10.94 -61.78
CA PRO A 216 13.18 -11.04 -63.21
C PRO A 216 11.82 -10.77 -63.84
N THR A 217 11.77 -9.84 -64.79
CA THR A 217 10.67 -9.71 -65.74
C THR A 217 10.55 -11.04 -66.48
N SER A 218 9.72 -11.94 -65.95
CA SER A 218 9.26 -13.12 -66.67
C SER A 218 8.23 -12.66 -67.71
N VAL A 219 8.61 -12.82 -68.97
CA VAL A 219 7.77 -12.74 -70.18
C VAL A 219 6.58 -13.68 -70.07
#